data_AF-A0A2W4JG28-F1
#
_entry.id   AF-A0A2W4JG28-F1
#
_cell.length_a   1.000
_cell.length_b   1.000
_cell.length_c   1.000
_cell.angle_alpha   90.00
_cell.angle_beta   90.00
_cell.angle_gamma   90.00
#
_symmetry.space_group_name_H-M   'P 1'
#
loop_
_entity.id
_entity.type
_entity.pdbx_description
1 polymer ?
#
loop_
_entity_poly.entity_id
_entity_poly.type
_entity_poly.pdbx_seq_one_letter_code
_entity_poly.pdbx_strand_id
1 'polypeptide(L)'
;MAVYAASPVIIAQTASLFIEPVMSQTGLSQTAISIGPIIFITLAVTQPIVAFFINRLGTRPLGLTAVGVMLGGLVLLTILPPSRFSFYGVGILMGLGGALGYLATTAQFLSKGFTKHKALTA
;
A
#
# COMPACT_ATOMS: atom_id res chain seq x y z
N MET A 1 4.73 12.91 -7.73
CA MET A 1 4.97 11.49 -7.36
C MET A 1 5.13 11.24 -5.86
N ALA A 2 5.50 12.23 -5.03
CA ALA A 2 5.59 12.06 -3.56
C ALA A 2 4.26 11.61 -2.88
N VAL A 3 3.12 11.91 -3.49
CA VAL A 3 1.79 11.52 -3.00
C VAL A 3 1.58 9.99 -2.97
N TYR A 4 2.23 9.23 -3.85
CA TYR A 4 2.10 7.77 -3.87
C TYR A 4 2.83 7.05 -2.74
N ALA A 5 3.81 7.73 -2.11
CA ALA A 5 4.52 7.14 -1.00
C ALA A 5 3.58 6.94 0.19
N ALA A 6 2.81 7.96 0.57
CA ALA A 6 1.98 7.93 1.78
C ALA A 6 0.73 7.02 1.68
N SER A 7 0.41 6.44 0.53
CA SER A 7 -0.88 5.80 0.28
C SER A 7 -1.25 4.66 1.24
N PRO A 8 -0.39 3.68 1.60
CA PRO A 8 -0.79 2.64 2.54
C PRO A 8 -0.98 3.18 3.97
N VAL A 9 -0.22 4.20 4.37
CA VAL A 9 -0.35 4.84 5.69
C VAL A 9 -1.64 5.63 5.77
N ILE A 10 -1.96 6.41 4.72
CA ILE A 10 -3.22 7.16 4.63
C ILE A 10 -4.39 6.19 4.68
N ILE A 11 -4.37 5.11 3.89
CA ILE A 11 -5.45 4.11 3.89
C ILE A 11 -5.59 3.46 5.26
N ALA A 12 -4.50 3.07 5.92
CA ALA A 12 -4.56 2.49 7.25
C ALA A 12 -5.12 3.47 8.29
N GLN A 13 -4.79 4.76 8.19
CA GLN A 13 -5.32 5.80 9.08
C GLN A 13 -6.80 6.10 8.81
N THR A 14 -7.20 6.24 7.55
CA THR A 14 -8.58 6.55 7.16
C THR A 14 -9.51 5.35 7.29
N ALA A 15 -9.01 4.12 7.23
CA ALA A 15 -9.81 2.91 7.43
C ALA A 15 -10.54 2.91 8.78
N SER A 16 -9.96 3.56 9.80
CA SER A 16 -10.59 3.71 11.12
C SER A 16 -11.95 4.42 11.06
N LEU A 17 -12.13 5.36 10.13
CA LEU A 17 -13.38 6.11 9.93
C LEU A 17 -14.53 5.22 9.45
N PHE A 18 -14.22 4.07 8.85
CA PHE A 18 -15.21 3.16 8.29
C PHE A 18 -15.55 1.99 9.22
N ILE A 19 -14.85 1.84 10.36
CA ILE A 19 -15.05 0.70 11.27
C ILE A 19 -16.48 0.69 11.82
N GLU A 20 -16.94 1.79 12.40
CA GLU A 20 -18.27 1.85 13.03
C GLU A 20 -19.42 1.65 12.03
N PRO A 21 -19.45 2.33 10.86
CA PRO A 21 -20.46 2.04 9.84
C PRO A 21 -20.46 0.58 9.40
N VAL A 22 -19.29 -0.01 9.15
CA VAL A 22 -19.19 -1.42 8.71
C VAL A 22 -19.64 -2.36 9.82
N MET A 23 -19.30 -2.12 11.07
CA MET A 23 -19.79 -2.91 12.21
C MET A 23 -21.32 -2.86 12.29
N SER A 24 -21.91 -1.67 12.16
CA SER A 24 -23.37 -1.50 12.24
C SER A 24 -24.12 -2.24 11.13
N GLN A 25 -23.55 -2.30 9.91
CA GLN A 25 -24.18 -2.94 8.75
C GLN A 25 -23.96 -4.44 8.69
N THR A 26 -22.81 -4.92 9.19
CA THR A 26 -22.38 -6.31 9.01
C THR A 26 -22.50 -7.16 10.27
N GLY A 27 -22.65 -6.53 11.44
CA GLY A 27 -22.60 -7.19 12.73
C GLY A 27 -21.24 -7.81 13.08
N LEU A 28 -20.20 -7.55 12.30
CA LEU A 28 -18.86 -8.05 12.56
C LEU A 28 -18.21 -7.31 13.74
N SER A 29 -17.32 -8.00 14.46
CA SER A 29 -16.54 -7.37 15.52
C SER A 29 -15.54 -6.38 14.94
N GLN A 30 -15.18 -5.36 15.73
CA GLN A 30 -14.13 -4.39 15.38
C GLN A 30 -12.82 -5.09 14.97
N THR A 31 -12.43 -6.13 15.69
CA THR A 31 -11.22 -6.93 15.41
C THR A 31 -11.27 -7.60 14.04
N ALA A 32 -12.46 -7.98 13.57
CA ALA A 32 -12.63 -8.64 12.28
C ALA A 32 -12.56 -7.67 11.08
N ILE A 33 -12.81 -6.38 11.29
CA ILE A 33 -12.78 -5.33 10.26
C ILE A 33 -11.47 -4.52 10.32
N SER A 34 -10.68 -4.69 11.39
CA SER A 34 -9.41 -3.98 11.57
C SER A 34 -8.32 -4.49 10.63
N ILE A 35 -8.23 -3.88 9.44
CA ILE A 35 -7.25 -4.25 8.40
C ILE A 35 -5.86 -3.62 8.60
N GLY A 36 -5.74 -2.58 9.42
CA GLY A 36 -4.49 -1.84 9.64
C GLY A 36 -3.29 -2.72 10.00
N PRO A 37 -3.37 -3.57 11.04
CA PRO A 37 -2.27 -4.47 11.41
C PRO A 37 -1.83 -5.40 10.28
N ILE A 38 -2.77 -5.92 9.50
CA ILE A 38 -2.48 -6.80 8.35
C ILE A 38 -1.71 -6.03 7.29
N ILE A 39 -2.14 -4.81 6.96
CA ILE A 39 -1.45 -3.94 6.00
C ILE A 39 0.01 -3.74 6.42
N PHE A 40 0.25 -3.40 7.70
CA PHE A 40 1.61 -3.14 8.20
C PHE A 40 2.47 -4.41 8.22
N ILE A 41 1.92 -5.55 8.64
CA ILE A 41 2.66 -6.83 8.63
C ILE A 41 3.03 -7.22 7.20
N THR A 42 2.06 -7.20 6.28
CA THR A 42 2.31 -7.53 4.88
C THR A 42 3.33 -6.58 4.27
N LEU A 43 3.22 -5.28 4.54
CA LEU A 43 4.19 -4.29 4.09
C LEU A 43 5.59 -4.63 4.63
N ALA A 44 5.74 -4.84 5.94
CA ALA A 44 7.03 -5.11 6.57
C ALA A 44 7.70 -6.37 6.00
N VAL A 45 6.94 -7.45 5.85
CA VAL A 45 7.44 -8.74 5.35
C VAL A 45 7.85 -8.67 3.87
N THR A 46 7.16 -7.85 3.08
CA THR A 46 7.38 -7.80 1.62
C THR A 46 8.42 -6.77 1.19
N GLN A 47 8.81 -5.82 2.06
CA GLN A 47 9.84 -4.81 1.75
C GLN A 47 11.16 -5.39 1.21
N PRO A 48 11.78 -6.45 1.80
CA PRO A 48 13.04 -7.00 1.28
C PRO A 48 12.91 -7.53 -0.15
N ILE A 49 11.77 -8.15 -0.46
CA ILE A 49 11.47 -8.68 -1.78
C ILE A 49 11.35 -7.53 -2.78
N VAL A 50 10.62 -6.46 -2.41
CA VAL A 50 10.50 -5.27 -3.25
C VAL A 50 11.86 -4.63 -3.52
N ALA A 51 12.73 -4.50 -2.50
CA ALA A 51 14.07 -3.96 -2.68
C ALA A 51 14.89 -4.76 -3.71
N PHE A 52 14.78 -6.08 -3.69
CA PHE A 52 15.41 -6.95 -4.68
C PHE A 52 14.87 -6.70 -6.11
N PHE A 53 13.55 -6.60 -6.26
CA PHE A 53 12.94 -6.32 -7.57
C PHE A 53 13.23 -4.91 -8.09
N ILE A 54 13.36 -3.91 -7.21
CA ILE A 54 13.72 -2.54 -7.61
C ILE A 54 15.07 -2.53 -8.30
N ASN A 55 16.04 -3.30 -7.80
CA ASN A 55 17.38 -3.37 -8.40
C ASN A 55 17.38 -4.07 -9.76
N ARG A 56 16.40 -4.93 -10.06
CA ARG A 56 16.30 -5.66 -11.34
C ARG A 56 15.43 -4.96 -12.38
N LEU A 57 14.26 -4.46 -11.98
CA LEU A 57 13.24 -3.93 -12.89
C LEU A 57 13.21 -2.39 -12.90
N GLY A 58 13.85 -1.75 -11.93
CA GLY A 58 13.78 -0.31 -11.73
C GLY A 58 12.50 0.14 -11.00
N THR A 59 12.47 1.43 -10.64
CA THR A 59 11.42 2.01 -9.79
C THR A 59 10.11 2.28 -10.51
N ARG A 60 10.14 2.61 -11.81
CA ARG A 60 8.95 2.95 -12.60
C ARG A 60 7.93 1.82 -12.74
N PRO A 61 8.29 0.62 -13.23
CA PRO A 61 7.31 -0.46 -13.39
C PRO A 61 6.73 -0.89 -12.04
N LEU A 62 7.53 -0.91 -10.97
CA LEU A 62 7.05 -1.25 -9.63
C LEU A 62 6.11 -0.19 -9.04
N GLY A 63 6.34 1.09 -9.33
CA GLY A 63 5.41 2.14 -8.97
C GLY A 63 4.06 2.01 -9.69
N LEU A 64 4.07 1.64 -10.98
CA LEU A 64 2.83 1.42 -11.73
C LEU A 64 2.07 0.17 -11.24
N THR A 65 2.77 -0.93 -10.96
CA THR A 65 2.13 -2.13 -10.40
C THR A 65 1.57 -1.86 -9.01
N ALA A 66 2.25 -1.06 -8.17
CA ALA A 66 1.72 -0.63 -6.89
C ALA A 66 0.35 0.06 -7.04
N VAL A 67 0.24 1.01 -7.97
CA VAL A 67 -1.03 1.72 -8.25
C VAL A 67 -2.10 0.74 -8.72
N GLY A 68 -1.77 -0.16 -9.65
CA GLY A 68 -2.71 -1.17 -10.13
C GLY A 68 -3.23 -2.09 -9.03
N VAL A 69 -2.34 -2.56 -8.15
CA VAL A 69 -2.71 -3.43 -7.01
C VAL A 69 -3.59 -2.68 -6.01
N MET A 70 -3.26 -1.42 -5.69
CA MET A 70 -4.07 -0.61 -4.78
C MET A 70 -5.44 -0.28 -5.36
N LEU A 71 -5.52 0.14 -6.63
CA LEU A 71 -6.82 0.36 -7.27
C LEU A 71 -7.63 -0.94 -7.34
N GLY A 72 -6.99 -2.05 -7.67
CA GLY A 72 -7.63 -3.37 -7.68
C GLY A 72 -8.21 -3.75 -6.33
N GLY A 73 -7.46 -3.57 -5.24
CA GLY A 73 -7.96 -3.87 -3.91
C GLY A 73 -9.09 -2.95 -3.44
N LEU A 74 -9.07 -1.67 -3.82
CA LEU A 74 -10.18 -0.75 -3.55
C LEU A 74 -11.45 -1.15 -4.33
N VAL A 75 -11.31 -1.51 -5.61
CA VAL A 75 -12.42 -2.02 -6.42
C VAL A 75 -12.97 -3.32 -5.82
N LEU A 76 -12.10 -4.25 -5.40
CA LEU A 76 -12.54 -5.49 -4.75
C LEU A 76 -13.34 -5.22 -3.47
N LEU A 77 -13.00 -4.18 -2.70
CA LEU A 77 -13.75 -3.80 -1.50
C LEU A 77 -15.19 -3.37 -1.83
N THR A 78 -15.46 -2.90 -3.05
CA THR A 78 -16.82 -2.51 -3.49
C THR A 78 -17.66 -3.67 -4.01
N ILE A 79 -17.02 -4.75 -4.45
CA ILE A 79 -17.70 -5.89 -5.12
C ILE A 79 -17.82 -7.09 -4.18
N LEU A 80 -16.85 -7.30 -3.29
CA LEU A 80 -16.84 -8.46 -2.41
C LEU A 80 -17.89 -8.34 -1.30
N PRO A 81 -18.57 -9.44 -0.95
CA PRO A 81 -19.48 -9.45 0.18
C PRO A 81 -18.71 -9.10 1.47
N PRO A 82 -19.34 -8.36 2.39
CA PRO A 82 -18.69 -7.98 3.64
C PRO A 82 -18.46 -9.22 4.50
N SER A 83 -17.22 -9.71 4.48
CA SER A 83 -16.78 -10.87 5.24
C SER A 83 -15.38 -10.63 5.78
N ARG A 84 -15.02 -11.34 6.86
CA ARG A 84 -13.68 -11.25 7.46
C ARG A 84 -12.58 -11.54 6.43
N PHE A 85 -12.82 -12.53 5.57
CA PHE A 85 -11.89 -12.91 4.51
C PHE A 85 -11.73 -11.83 3.45
N SER A 86 -12.82 -11.16 3.08
CA SER A 86 -12.78 -10.03 2.14
C SER A 86 -11.92 -8.89 2.69
N PHE A 87 -12.12 -8.51 3.95
CA PHE A 87 -11.34 -7.45 4.60
C PHE A 87 -9.86 -7.82 4.71
N TYR A 88 -9.54 -9.04 5.13
CA TYR A 88 -8.16 -9.49 5.25
C TYR A 88 -7.47 -9.58 3.88
N GLY A 89 -8.16 -10.09 2.86
CA GLY A 89 -7.66 -10.15 1.50
C GLY A 89 -7.35 -8.76 0.94
N VAL A 90 -8.26 -7.80 1.14
CA VAL A 90 -8.01 -6.40 0.74
C VAL A 90 -6.86 -5.80 1.55
N GLY A 91 -6.77 -6.06 2.86
CA GLY A 91 -5.65 -5.63 3.69
C GLY A 91 -4.29 -6.13 3.17
N ILE A 92 -4.21 -7.39 2.75
CA ILE A 92 -3.00 -7.96 2.13
C ILE A 92 -2.68 -7.25 0.82
N LEU A 93 -3.66 -7.05 -0.06
CA LEU A 93 -3.45 -6.34 -1.32
C LEU A 93 -2.97 -4.90 -1.10
N MET A 94 -3.56 -4.19 -0.13
CA MET A 94 -3.13 -2.84 0.26
C MET A 94 -1.70 -2.85 0.81
N GLY A 95 -1.35 -3.85 1.64
CA GLY A 95 0.01 -4.02 2.15
C GLY A 95 1.04 -4.29 1.04
N LEU A 96 0.70 -5.15 0.07
CA LEU A 96 1.54 -5.44 -1.10
C LEU A 96 1.71 -4.22 -2.01
N GLY A 97 0.62 -3.56 -2.36
CA GLY A 97 0.66 -2.33 -3.15
C GLY A 97 1.47 -1.24 -2.44
N GLY A 98 1.26 -1.11 -1.12
CA GLY A 98 2.05 -0.22 -0.28
C GLY A 98 3.54 -0.54 -0.26
N ALA A 99 3.91 -1.82 -0.17
CA ALA A 99 5.30 -2.24 -0.20
C ALA A 99 5.99 -1.86 -1.51
N LEU A 100 5.31 -2.09 -2.64
CA LEU A 100 5.79 -1.78 -3.99
C LEU A 100 5.93 -0.26 -4.23
N GLY A 101 5.07 0.56 -3.62
CA GLY A 101 4.99 2.00 -3.87
C GLY A 101 5.72 2.89 -2.86
N TYR A 102 5.94 2.44 -1.63
CA TYR A 102 6.32 3.32 -0.52
C TYR A 102 7.83 3.59 -0.40
N LEU A 103 8.46 3.04 0.62
CA LEU A 103 9.75 3.49 1.14
C LEU A 103 10.88 3.28 0.15
N ALA A 104 11.09 2.05 -0.32
CA ALA A 104 12.23 1.72 -1.18
C ALA A 104 12.16 2.43 -2.54
N THR A 105 10.98 2.44 -3.16
CA THR A 105 10.75 3.05 -4.49
C THR A 105 10.86 4.57 -4.43
N THR A 106 10.28 5.19 -3.39
CA THR A 106 10.36 6.64 -3.19
C THR A 106 11.77 7.08 -2.82
N ALA A 107 12.45 6.38 -1.92
CA ALA A 107 13.81 6.71 -1.52
C ALA A 107 14.80 6.63 -2.69
N GLN A 108 14.73 5.57 -3.52
CA GLN A 108 15.56 5.47 -4.72
C GLN A 108 15.24 6.54 -5.76
N PHE A 109 13.97 6.88 -5.95
CA PHE A 109 13.56 7.92 -6.88
C PHE A 109 14.09 9.30 -6.46
N LEU A 110 13.90 9.65 -5.18
CA LEU A 110 14.43 10.91 -4.62
C LEU A 110 15.95 10.96 -4.69
N SER A 111 16.63 9.88 -4.29
CA SER A 111 18.09 9.79 -4.34
C SER A 111 18.63 10.04 -5.76
N LYS A 112 18.08 9.38 -6.78
CA LYS A 112 18.45 9.62 -8.19
C LYS A 112 18.18 11.07 -8.64
N GLY A 113 17.07 11.65 -8.20
CA GLY A 113 16.73 13.04 -8.49
C GLY A 113 17.76 14.02 -7.94
N PHE A 114 18.15 13.88 -6.67
CA PHE A 114 19.14 14.74 -6.03
C PHE A 114 20.53 14.61 -6.64
N THR A 115 20.98 13.39 -6.94
CA THR A 115 22.30 13.16 -7.58
C THR A 115 22.36 13.80 -8.96
N LYS A 116 21.29 13.68 -9.76
CA LYS A 116 21.21 14.34 -11.07
C LYS A 116 21.27 15.86 -10.94
N HIS A 117 20.60 16.44 -9.94
CA HIS A 117 20.60 17.88 -9.74
C HIS A 117 21.97 18.43 -9.31
N LYS A 118 22.66 17.75 -8.39
CA LYS A 118 24.03 18.11 -7.99
C LYS A 118 25.02 18.07 -9.15
N ALA A 119 24.87 17.10 -10.06
CA ALA A 119 25.72 16.98 -11.25
C ALA A 119 25.48 18.08 -12.30
N LEU A 120 24.36 18.80 -12.25
CA LEU A 120 24.05 19.91 -13.16
C LEU A 120 24.51 21.28 -12.63
N THR A 121 24.85 21.35 -11.34
CA THR A 121 25.32 22.56 -10.66
C THR A 121 26.83 22.58 -10.42
N ALA A 122 27.53 21.51 -10.79
CA ALA A 122 28.98 21.37 -10.73
C ALA A 122 29.56 21.52 -12.14
#